data_AF-A0AAW9DNQ9-F1
#
_entry.id   AF-A0AAW9DNQ9-F1
#
_cell.length_a   1.000
_cell.length_b   1.000
_cell.length_c   1.000
_cell.angle_alpha   90.00
_cell.angle_beta   90.00
_cell.angle_gamma   90.00
#
_symmetry.space_group_name_H-M   'P 1'
#
loop_
_entity.id
_entity.type
_entity.pdbx_description
1 polymer ?
#
loop_
_entity_poly.entity_id
_entity_poly.type
_entity_poly.pdbx_seq_one_letter_code
_entity_poly.pdbx_strand_id
1 'polypeptide(L)'
;MKPATQATIIILAALLIRLLFAAAMGLGIDESYMVSAAHTYQLSYFDHPPISWFMELTIQRLTGLHSPFIVRLPFVLLFAGTGALMYGLTNRLFGARAAVWAVAALNISPVFAIAFGTWVLPDGPLDFFLVAAAWALARAVGVARPDHDAEPEPEFWPLAGLLAGLAMDSKYNAVLNLLGALAFLIFDARGRRALASAGPWVACLIALVVFSPVLIWNALNHWASFGYQGARATGFGIHPLRPFIVWLGEAVFIAPWIFVPMIALLIGGFRRHAERRARFLSWLAVIPIVLFSAIAFWSSRKILFHWAAPGYLMLFPALGDWASRATERARRRLAMVVWATAAVLTASVIFIGAELNFGIVPGFNRLFGLGHSPELQVIDWRSFRTALIRRGDLAKPDMAVAALRWFDAGKIAYALGPDVPVTVFEGDKHEFGITTPPQSLIGDDILIAAMPGDEADIMKRYAPRFRTITVAKPIDITHHGRVLLQIPMLLGHDLQSWPTPEG
;
A
#
# COMPACT_ATOMS: atom_id res chain seq x y z
N MET A 1 -22.64 -7.06 26.39
CA MET A 1 -22.23 -5.84 25.63
C MET A 1 -22.91 -5.85 24.27
N LYS A 2 -23.45 -4.71 23.81
CA LYS A 2 -24.07 -4.63 22.47
C LYS A 2 -23.00 -4.85 21.39
N PRO A 3 -23.27 -5.56 20.27
CA PRO A 3 -22.28 -5.82 19.23
C PRO A 3 -21.60 -4.57 18.68
N ALA A 4 -22.35 -3.48 18.49
CA ALA A 4 -21.79 -2.20 18.05
C ALA A 4 -20.70 -1.70 19.02
N THR A 5 -20.96 -1.74 20.33
CA THR A 5 -19.97 -1.38 21.36
C THR A 5 -18.74 -2.29 21.30
N GLN A 6 -18.91 -3.59 21.04
CA GLN A 6 -17.77 -4.52 20.89
C GLN A 6 -16.90 -4.12 19.68
N ALA A 7 -17.52 -3.87 18.54
CA ALA A 7 -16.80 -3.44 17.33
C ALA A 7 -16.09 -2.10 17.54
N THR A 8 -16.74 -1.13 18.19
CA THR A 8 -16.10 0.15 18.55
C THR A 8 -14.88 -0.04 19.43
N ILE A 9 -14.96 -0.88 20.47
CA ILE A 9 -13.80 -1.16 21.32
C ILE A 9 -12.66 -1.80 20.53
N ILE A 10 -12.96 -2.76 19.65
CA ILE A 10 -11.94 -3.39 18.79
C ILE A 10 -11.27 -2.35 17.88
N ILE A 11 -12.07 -1.49 17.23
CA ILE A 11 -11.56 -0.44 16.34
C ILE A 11 -10.70 0.56 17.11
N LEU A 12 -11.15 1.02 18.28
CA LEU A 12 -10.41 1.98 19.10
C LEU A 12 -9.12 1.38 19.69
N ALA A 13 -9.15 0.12 20.13
CA ALA A 13 -7.96 -0.57 20.60
C ALA A 13 -6.93 -0.75 19.48
N ALA A 14 -7.39 -1.19 18.30
CA ALA A 14 -6.52 -1.36 17.14
C ALA A 14 -6.02 -0.01 16.58
N LEU A 15 -6.82 1.05 16.67
CA LEU A 15 -6.40 2.43 16.37
C LEU A 15 -5.29 2.87 17.32
N LEU A 16 -5.47 2.69 18.63
CA LEU A 16 -4.45 3.05 19.62
C LEU A 16 -3.13 2.31 19.38
N ILE A 17 -3.18 1.00 19.14
CA ILE A 17 -1.99 0.20 18.83
C ILE A 17 -1.27 0.74 17.58
N ARG A 18 -2.01 1.09 16.52
CA ARG A 18 -1.41 1.66 15.30
C ARG A 18 -0.84 3.04 15.51
N LEU A 19 -1.47 3.90 16.32
CA LEU A 19 -0.92 5.21 16.65
C LEU A 19 0.38 5.09 17.45
N LEU A 20 0.43 4.16 18.42
CA LEU A 20 1.65 3.87 19.17
C LEU A 20 2.75 3.32 18.25
N PHE A 21 2.40 2.41 17.33
CA PHE A 21 3.35 1.86 16.36
C PHE A 21 3.87 2.94 15.41
N ALA A 22 2.97 3.76 14.85
CA ALA A 22 3.31 4.88 13.98
C ALA A 22 4.24 5.91 14.64
N ALA A 23 4.09 6.11 15.96
CA ALA A 23 4.95 6.99 16.74
C ALA A 23 6.32 6.37 17.07
N ALA A 24 6.41 5.05 17.12
CA ALA A 24 7.60 4.33 17.55
C ALA A 24 8.59 4.01 16.42
N MET A 25 8.26 4.28 15.15
CA MET A 25 9.10 3.91 14.01
C MET A 25 9.35 5.07 13.04
N GLY A 26 10.52 5.08 12.42
CA GLY A 26 10.80 5.92 11.25
C GLY A 26 10.01 5.45 10.03
N LEU A 27 10.12 6.16 8.91
CA LEU A 27 9.43 5.77 7.68
C LEU A 27 10.04 4.49 7.09
N GLY A 28 9.18 3.59 6.61
CA GLY A 28 9.54 2.47 5.76
C GLY A 28 10.27 2.90 4.48
N ILE A 29 10.87 1.96 3.75
CA ILE A 29 11.47 2.25 2.43
C ILE A 29 10.43 2.85 1.47
N ASP A 30 9.29 2.18 1.30
CA ASP A 30 8.22 2.63 0.41
C ASP A 30 7.59 3.95 0.92
N GLU A 31 7.44 4.11 2.24
CA GLU A 31 6.90 5.34 2.82
C GLU A 31 7.84 6.54 2.64
N SER A 32 9.15 6.33 2.79
CA SER A 32 10.13 7.38 2.53
C SER A 32 10.04 7.85 1.09
N TYR A 33 9.85 6.95 0.12
CA TYR A 33 9.56 7.32 -1.27
C TYR A 33 8.23 8.10 -1.39
N MET A 34 7.12 7.57 -0.85
CA MET A 34 5.81 8.22 -0.94
C MET A 34 5.81 9.63 -0.35
N VAL A 35 6.59 9.90 0.70
CA VAL A 35 6.64 11.23 1.36
C VAL A 35 7.64 12.19 0.72
N SER A 36 8.68 11.68 0.04
CA SER A 36 9.79 12.51 -0.44
C SER A 36 9.90 12.66 -1.95
N ALA A 37 9.28 11.77 -2.73
CA ALA A 37 9.44 11.82 -4.19
C ALA A 37 8.65 12.95 -4.85
N ALA A 38 7.61 13.47 -4.20
CA ALA A 38 6.83 14.60 -4.68
C ALA A 38 6.40 15.53 -3.53
N HIS A 39 6.39 16.84 -3.82
CA HIS A 39 6.07 17.90 -2.84
C HIS A 39 4.94 18.85 -3.30
N THR A 40 4.39 18.59 -4.48
CA THR A 40 3.37 19.41 -5.13
C THR A 40 2.15 18.56 -5.50
N TYR A 41 0.96 19.17 -5.49
CA TYR A 41 -0.25 18.50 -5.95
C TYR A 41 -0.22 18.39 -7.47
N GLN A 42 -0.22 17.15 -7.96
CA GLN A 42 -0.35 16.82 -9.39
C GLN A 42 -1.69 16.12 -9.68
N LEU A 43 -2.13 16.12 -10.94
CA LEU A 43 -3.35 15.40 -11.34
C LEU A 43 -3.22 13.88 -11.12
N SER A 44 -2.01 13.33 -11.21
CA SER A 44 -1.62 11.96 -10.81
C SER A 44 -0.10 11.92 -10.64
N TYR A 45 0.43 10.79 -10.22
CA TYR A 45 1.87 10.51 -10.11
C TYR A 45 2.21 9.25 -10.93
N PHE A 46 3.50 9.00 -11.15
CA PHE A 46 4.02 7.99 -12.06
C PHE A 46 3.50 6.59 -11.76
N ASP A 47 3.70 6.09 -10.54
CA ASP A 47 3.41 4.71 -10.17
C ASP A 47 2.07 4.53 -9.46
N HIS A 48 1.60 5.58 -8.75
CA HIS A 48 0.31 5.55 -8.07
C HIS A 48 -0.59 6.77 -8.35
N PRO A 49 -1.92 6.58 -8.32
CA PRO A 49 -2.90 7.68 -8.37
C PRO A 49 -2.81 8.65 -7.17
N PRO A 50 -3.49 9.81 -7.21
CA PRO A 50 -3.12 10.96 -6.39
C PRO A 50 -3.48 10.89 -4.91
N ILE A 51 -4.44 10.06 -4.48
CA ILE A 51 -5.04 10.19 -3.14
C ILE A 51 -4.02 10.05 -1.99
N SER A 52 -3.04 9.15 -2.11
CA SER A 52 -2.05 8.97 -1.03
C SER A 52 -1.13 10.16 -0.86
N TRP A 53 -0.58 10.67 -1.97
CA TRP A 53 0.18 11.93 -1.95
C TRP A 53 -0.68 13.09 -1.47
N PHE A 54 -1.94 13.16 -1.89
CA PHE A 54 -2.81 14.23 -1.46
C PHE A 54 -3.04 14.21 0.05
N MET A 55 -3.23 13.02 0.64
CA MET A 55 -3.39 12.85 2.08
C MET A 55 -2.13 13.28 2.86
N GLU A 56 -0.95 12.82 2.45
CA GLU A 56 0.30 13.16 3.16
C GLU A 56 0.67 14.64 2.97
N LEU A 57 0.55 15.19 1.76
CA LEU A 57 0.82 16.62 1.50
C LEU A 57 -0.16 17.51 2.26
N THR A 58 -1.44 17.13 2.30
CA THR A 58 -2.47 17.91 3.01
C THR A 58 -2.18 17.96 4.49
N ILE A 59 -1.88 16.83 5.15
CA ILE A 59 -1.65 16.83 6.60
C ILE A 59 -0.38 17.62 6.96
N GLN A 60 0.67 17.53 6.15
CA GLN A 60 1.89 18.33 6.35
C GLN A 60 1.60 19.83 6.21
N ARG A 61 0.85 20.25 5.19
CA ARG A 61 0.48 21.67 4.98
C ARG A 61 -0.44 22.21 6.08
N LEU A 62 -1.40 21.41 6.55
CA LEU A 62 -2.33 21.81 7.61
C LEU A 62 -1.66 21.95 8.97
N THR A 63 -0.68 21.10 9.27
CA THR A 63 -0.03 21.07 10.59
C THR A 63 1.29 21.84 10.64
N GLY A 64 1.96 22.04 9.50
CA GLY A 64 3.34 22.53 9.43
C GLY A 64 4.38 21.54 9.99
N LEU A 65 4.00 20.28 10.19
CA LEU A 65 4.84 19.24 10.79
C LEU A 65 5.16 18.14 9.78
N HIS A 66 6.41 17.68 9.76
CA HIS A 66 6.96 16.77 8.75
C HIS A 66 7.43 15.41 9.31
N SER A 67 6.84 14.96 10.42
CA SER A 67 7.28 13.73 11.11
C SER A 67 6.61 12.46 10.57
N PRO A 68 7.23 11.27 10.75
CA PRO A 68 6.64 9.99 10.36
C PRO A 68 5.25 9.74 10.97
N PHE A 69 5.02 10.22 12.20
CA PHE A 69 3.73 10.10 12.85
C PHE A 69 2.64 10.94 12.16
N ILE A 70 2.97 12.18 11.78
CA ILE A 70 2.02 13.13 11.20
C ILE A 70 1.56 12.66 9.82
N VAL A 71 2.49 12.24 8.96
CA VAL A 71 2.14 11.76 7.60
C VAL A 71 1.31 10.48 7.62
N ARG A 72 1.43 9.63 8.65
CA ARG A 72 0.64 8.40 8.83
C ARG A 72 -0.75 8.64 9.43
N LEU A 73 -0.94 9.74 10.16
CA LEU A 73 -2.20 10.02 10.87
C LEU A 73 -3.44 9.90 9.97
N PRO A 74 -3.51 10.51 8.77
CA PRO A 74 -4.69 10.37 7.91
C PRO A 74 -4.94 8.92 7.48
N PHE A 75 -3.90 8.11 7.23
CA PHE A 75 -4.02 6.70 6.84
C PHE A 75 -4.55 5.84 8.00
N VAL A 76 -3.99 6.03 9.20
CA VAL A 76 -4.41 5.32 10.42
C VAL A 76 -5.87 5.62 10.77
N LEU A 77 -6.28 6.89 10.68
CA LEU A 77 -7.66 7.30 10.92
C LEU A 77 -8.61 6.76 9.84
N LEU A 78 -8.19 6.78 8.58
CA LEU A 78 -8.97 6.25 7.47
C LEU A 78 -9.17 4.73 7.60
N PHE A 79 -8.17 4.00 8.11
CA PHE A 79 -8.31 2.57 8.38
C PHE A 79 -9.27 2.28 9.55
N ALA A 80 -9.32 3.12 10.58
CA ALA A 80 -10.38 3.03 11.60
C ALA A 80 -11.78 3.23 10.98
N GLY A 81 -11.89 4.16 10.03
CA GLY A 81 -13.08 4.32 9.19
C GLY A 81 -13.41 3.07 8.36
N THR A 82 -12.40 2.41 7.81
CA THR A 82 -12.55 1.12 7.10
C THR A 82 -13.14 0.05 8.01
N GLY A 83 -12.70 -0.01 9.27
CA GLY A 83 -13.29 -0.90 10.28
C GLY A 83 -14.78 -0.60 10.55
N ALA A 84 -15.16 0.69 10.64
CA ALA A 84 -16.54 1.09 10.83
C ALA A 84 -17.42 0.76 9.61
N LEU A 85 -16.91 0.97 8.39
CA LEU A 85 -17.58 0.58 7.15
C LEU A 85 -17.71 -0.94 7.01
N MET A 86 -16.67 -1.69 7.39
CA MET A 86 -16.68 -3.15 7.42
C MET A 86 -17.77 -3.66 8.38
N TYR A 87 -17.92 -3.02 9.55
CA TYR A 87 -19.04 -3.29 10.45
C TYR A 87 -20.39 -2.99 9.77
N GLY A 88 -20.54 -1.83 9.15
CA GLY A 88 -21.77 -1.41 8.48
C GLY A 88 -22.20 -2.35 7.35
N LEU A 89 -21.27 -2.68 6.45
CA LEU A 89 -21.46 -3.64 5.36
C LEU A 89 -21.84 -5.01 5.91
N THR A 90 -21.06 -5.55 6.84
CA THR A 90 -21.31 -6.88 7.38
C THR A 90 -22.62 -6.93 8.17
N ASN A 91 -22.98 -5.88 8.91
CA ASN A 91 -24.23 -5.81 9.64
C ASN A 91 -25.44 -5.81 8.70
N ARG A 92 -25.38 -5.08 7.58
CA ARG A 92 -26.42 -5.12 6.54
C ARG A 92 -26.55 -6.51 5.93
N LEU A 93 -25.43 -7.14 5.62
CA LEU A 93 -25.40 -8.42 4.91
C LEU A 93 -25.72 -9.62 5.81
N PHE A 94 -25.23 -9.65 7.04
CA PHE A 94 -25.24 -10.85 7.91
C PHE A 94 -25.60 -10.57 9.37
N GLY A 95 -25.80 -9.31 9.75
CA GLY A 95 -26.18 -8.90 11.11
C GLY A 95 -24.99 -8.60 12.04
N ALA A 96 -25.32 -8.02 13.18
CA ALA A 96 -24.34 -7.33 14.03
C ALA A 96 -23.29 -8.26 14.66
N ARG A 97 -23.64 -9.53 14.94
CA ARG A 97 -22.68 -10.51 15.47
C ARG A 97 -21.62 -10.89 14.44
N ALA A 98 -22.03 -11.10 13.19
CA ALA A 98 -21.11 -11.36 12.08
C ALA A 98 -20.18 -10.15 11.86
N ALA A 99 -20.71 -8.94 12.00
CA ALA A 99 -19.95 -7.70 11.86
C ALA A 99 -18.82 -7.56 12.88
N VAL A 100 -19.05 -7.93 14.14
CA VAL A 100 -17.98 -7.96 15.16
C VAL A 100 -16.84 -8.91 14.75
N TRP A 101 -17.18 -10.10 14.26
CA TRP A 101 -16.17 -11.07 13.80
C TRP A 101 -15.40 -10.58 12.57
N ALA A 102 -16.08 -9.97 11.61
CA ALA A 102 -15.43 -9.40 10.42
C ALA A 102 -14.43 -8.28 10.80
N VAL A 103 -14.83 -7.37 11.69
CA VAL A 103 -13.98 -6.29 12.20
C VAL A 103 -12.78 -6.84 12.98
N ALA A 104 -12.99 -7.85 13.82
CA ALA A 104 -11.91 -8.52 14.54
C ALA A 104 -10.92 -9.17 13.58
N ALA A 105 -11.41 -9.95 12.61
CA ALA A 105 -10.58 -10.62 11.62
C ALA A 105 -9.77 -9.62 10.75
N LEU A 106 -10.39 -8.51 10.33
CA LEU A 106 -9.71 -7.44 9.60
C LEU A 106 -8.54 -6.86 10.40
N ASN A 107 -8.73 -6.60 11.69
CA ASN A 107 -7.72 -5.98 12.56
C ASN A 107 -6.64 -6.93 13.07
N ILE A 108 -6.74 -8.24 12.81
CA ILE A 108 -5.72 -9.24 13.18
C ILE A 108 -5.15 -9.97 11.95
N SER A 109 -5.50 -9.53 10.75
CA SER A 109 -4.89 -10.00 9.50
C SER A 109 -3.61 -9.19 9.26
N PRO A 110 -2.40 -9.77 9.31
CA PRO A 110 -1.13 -9.03 9.37
C PRO A 110 -0.96 -7.91 8.33
N VAL A 111 -1.28 -8.16 7.06
CA VAL A 111 -1.17 -7.18 5.96
C VAL A 111 -2.07 -5.96 6.19
N PHE A 112 -3.32 -6.18 6.63
CA PHE A 112 -4.28 -5.13 6.92
C PHE A 112 -4.01 -4.44 8.27
N ALA A 113 -3.57 -5.23 9.26
CA ALA A 113 -3.32 -4.78 10.62
C ALA A 113 -2.10 -3.86 10.69
N ILE A 114 -1.01 -4.23 10.03
CA ILE A 114 0.29 -3.56 10.13
C ILE A 114 0.50 -2.61 8.95
N ALA A 115 0.61 -3.15 7.72
CA ALA A 115 0.99 -2.35 6.56
C ALA A 115 -0.12 -1.40 6.11
N PHE A 116 -1.26 -1.93 5.64
CA PHE A 116 -2.29 -1.11 4.99
C PHE A 116 -3.00 -0.18 5.97
N GLY A 117 -3.07 -0.58 7.25
CA GLY A 117 -3.70 0.23 8.28
C GLY A 117 -2.80 1.28 8.93
N THR A 118 -1.48 1.26 8.69
CA THR A 118 -0.54 2.15 9.40
C THR A 118 0.35 2.97 8.48
N TRP A 119 0.81 2.39 7.37
CA TRP A 119 1.83 3.00 6.53
C TRP A 119 1.26 4.00 5.52
N VAL A 120 2.09 4.95 5.10
CA VAL A 120 1.80 5.90 4.01
C VAL A 120 1.87 5.15 2.67
N LEU A 121 0.78 4.47 2.31
CA LEU A 121 0.67 3.64 1.11
C LEU A 121 -0.71 3.79 0.43
N PRO A 122 -0.80 3.53 -0.89
CA PRO A 122 -2.05 3.55 -1.66
C PRO A 122 -3.10 2.53 -1.21
N ASP A 123 -2.68 1.50 -0.47
CA ASP A 123 -3.57 0.43 -0.02
C ASP A 123 -4.57 0.87 1.06
N GLY A 124 -4.17 1.73 2.00
CA GLY A 124 -5.06 2.24 3.04
C GLY A 124 -6.31 2.96 2.50
N PRO A 125 -6.16 3.99 1.64
CA PRO A 125 -7.31 4.65 1.03
C PRO A 125 -8.07 3.75 0.05
N LEU A 126 -7.38 2.87 -0.68
CA LEU A 126 -8.04 1.88 -1.54
C LEU A 126 -9.02 1.02 -0.73
N ASP A 127 -8.58 0.44 0.39
CA ASP A 127 -9.40 -0.43 1.22
C ASP A 127 -10.65 0.30 1.72
N PHE A 128 -10.49 1.54 2.20
CA PHE A 128 -11.59 2.37 2.66
C PHE A 128 -12.63 2.58 1.56
N PHE A 129 -12.20 3.07 0.38
CA PHE A 129 -13.10 3.38 -0.71
C PHE A 129 -13.72 2.14 -1.35
N LEU A 130 -13.02 1.00 -1.39
CA LEU A 130 -13.59 -0.25 -1.86
C LEU A 130 -14.69 -0.79 -0.93
N VAL A 131 -14.48 -0.78 0.39
CA VAL A 131 -15.51 -1.21 1.34
C VAL A 131 -16.70 -0.25 1.33
N ALA A 132 -16.43 1.06 1.23
CA ALA A 132 -17.47 2.08 1.08
C ALA A 132 -18.28 1.88 -0.21
N ALA A 133 -17.61 1.66 -1.35
CA ALA A 133 -18.26 1.41 -2.63
C ALA A 133 -19.08 0.12 -2.61
N ALA A 134 -18.56 -0.96 -2.00
CA ALA A 134 -19.29 -2.21 -1.81
C ALA A 134 -20.53 -2.02 -0.93
N TRP A 135 -20.44 -1.20 0.13
CA TRP A 135 -21.59 -0.83 0.96
C TRP A 135 -22.65 -0.05 0.18
N ALA A 136 -22.25 0.99 -0.55
CA ALA A 136 -23.17 1.77 -1.38
C ALA A 136 -23.82 0.92 -2.47
N LEU A 137 -23.03 0.07 -3.15
CA LEU A 137 -23.54 -0.86 -4.15
C LEU A 137 -24.53 -1.86 -3.55
N ALA A 138 -24.23 -2.45 -2.38
CA ALA A 138 -25.15 -3.36 -1.70
C ALA A 138 -26.50 -2.69 -1.38
N ARG A 139 -26.53 -1.39 -1.09
CA ARG A 139 -27.77 -0.61 -0.97
C ARG A 139 -28.46 -0.41 -2.31
N ALA A 140 -27.72 0.09 -3.30
CA ALA A 140 -28.22 0.35 -4.65
C ALA A 140 -28.88 -0.86 -5.32
N VAL A 141 -28.38 -2.07 -5.05
CA VAL A 141 -28.90 -3.33 -5.63
C VAL A 141 -29.73 -4.17 -4.66
N GLY A 142 -30.04 -3.66 -3.46
CA GLY A 142 -30.87 -4.35 -2.46
C GLY A 142 -30.27 -5.68 -1.99
N VAL A 143 -28.95 -5.76 -1.79
CA VAL A 143 -28.28 -6.92 -1.18
C VAL A 143 -28.25 -6.69 0.32
N ALA A 144 -28.94 -7.55 1.06
CA ALA A 144 -29.00 -7.56 2.52
C ALA A 144 -29.21 -8.99 3.05
N ARG A 145 -29.29 -9.12 4.37
CA ARG A 145 -29.68 -10.37 5.05
C ARG A 145 -31.14 -10.76 4.74
N PRO A 146 -31.50 -12.06 4.68
CA PRO A 146 -32.84 -12.52 4.30
C PRO A 146 -34.00 -12.03 5.19
N ASP A 147 -33.74 -11.78 6.48
CA ASP A 147 -34.70 -11.18 7.42
C ASP A 147 -34.92 -9.68 7.20
N HIS A 148 -34.20 -9.11 6.24
CA HIS A 148 -34.32 -7.74 5.80
C HIS A 148 -34.63 -7.78 4.30
N ASP A 149 -35.91 -7.77 3.95
CA ASP A 149 -36.39 -7.60 2.56
C ASP A 149 -36.03 -6.18 2.08
N ALA A 150 -34.74 -5.96 1.86
CA ALA A 150 -34.21 -4.70 1.40
C ALA A 150 -34.52 -4.56 -0.08
N GLU A 151 -35.49 -3.71 -0.39
CA GLU A 151 -35.66 -3.20 -1.73
C GLU A 151 -34.36 -2.47 -2.18
N PRO A 152 -34.06 -2.49 -3.50
CA PRO A 152 -33.00 -1.65 -4.04
C PRO A 152 -33.22 -0.17 -3.67
N GLU A 153 -32.14 0.53 -3.35
CA GLU A 153 -32.13 1.96 -2.97
C GLU A 153 -31.36 2.75 -4.06
N PRO A 154 -31.97 3.08 -5.22
CA PRO A 154 -31.27 3.58 -6.40
C PRO A 154 -30.51 4.90 -6.18
N GLU A 155 -30.89 5.68 -5.18
CA GLU A 155 -30.20 6.91 -4.75
C GLU A 155 -28.75 6.66 -4.31
N PHE A 156 -28.36 5.41 -4.03
CA PHE A 156 -26.98 5.04 -3.71
C PHE A 156 -26.09 4.83 -4.95
N TRP A 157 -26.63 4.80 -6.16
CA TRP A 157 -25.82 4.66 -7.38
C TRP A 157 -24.79 5.80 -7.55
N PRO A 158 -25.15 7.09 -7.40
CA PRO A 158 -24.17 8.18 -7.45
C PRO A 158 -23.05 8.03 -6.41
N LEU A 159 -23.40 7.64 -5.17
CA LEU A 159 -22.42 7.43 -4.11
C LEU A 159 -21.50 6.24 -4.43
N ALA A 160 -22.04 5.15 -4.97
CA ALA A 160 -21.23 4.01 -5.42
C ALA A 160 -20.25 4.41 -6.52
N GLY A 161 -20.67 5.25 -7.47
CA GLY A 161 -19.82 5.80 -8.53
C GLY A 161 -18.71 6.70 -8.00
N LEU A 162 -19.05 7.63 -7.09
CA LEU A 162 -18.08 8.51 -6.45
C LEU A 162 -16.99 7.70 -5.70
N LEU A 163 -17.42 6.74 -4.87
CA LEU A 163 -16.50 5.92 -4.09
C LEU A 163 -15.67 4.97 -4.97
N ALA A 164 -16.24 4.46 -6.07
CA ALA A 164 -15.49 3.69 -7.06
C ALA A 164 -14.42 4.54 -7.77
N GLY A 165 -14.74 5.78 -8.12
CA GLY A 165 -13.78 6.75 -8.65
C GLY A 165 -12.63 7.01 -7.68
N LEU A 166 -12.95 7.31 -6.42
CA LEU A 166 -11.94 7.54 -5.37
C LEU A 166 -11.09 6.29 -5.06
N ALA A 167 -11.66 5.08 -5.17
CA ALA A 167 -10.89 3.84 -5.08
C ALA A 167 -9.87 3.74 -6.22
N MET A 168 -10.26 4.08 -7.46
CA MET A 168 -9.34 4.12 -8.60
C MET A 168 -8.29 5.23 -8.45
N ASP A 169 -8.65 6.39 -7.90
CA ASP A 169 -7.72 7.48 -7.54
C ASP A 169 -6.83 7.15 -6.34
N SER A 170 -7.05 6.02 -5.66
CA SER A 170 -6.17 5.50 -4.62
C SER A 170 -5.17 4.49 -5.19
N LYS A 171 -5.64 3.55 -6.01
CA LYS A 171 -4.79 2.53 -6.64
C LYS A 171 -5.47 1.96 -7.89
N TYR A 172 -4.71 1.85 -8.99
CA TYR A 172 -5.19 1.29 -10.26
C TYR A 172 -5.85 -0.09 -10.13
N ASN A 173 -5.39 -0.91 -9.16
CA ASN A 173 -5.94 -2.24 -8.89
C ASN A 173 -7.44 -2.24 -8.52
N ALA A 174 -8.00 -1.11 -8.09
CA ALA A 174 -9.43 -0.99 -7.78
C ALA A 174 -10.32 -1.47 -8.93
N VAL A 175 -9.88 -1.26 -10.18
CA VAL A 175 -10.63 -1.67 -11.39
C VAL A 175 -10.97 -3.17 -11.36
N LEU A 176 -10.14 -4.01 -10.76
CA LEU A 176 -10.36 -5.45 -10.68
C LEU A 176 -11.58 -5.80 -9.82
N ASN A 177 -11.75 -5.11 -8.68
CA ASN A 177 -12.94 -5.25 -7.84
C ASN A 177 -14.19 -4.68 -8.53
N LEU A 178 -14.04 -3.58 -9.29
CA LEU A 178 -15.15 -2.97 -10.06
C LEU A 178 -15.60 -3.87 -11.22
N LEU A 179 -14.68 -4.57 -11.89
CA LEU A 179 -15.02 -5.64 -12.84
C LEU A 179 -15.78 -6.77 -12.14
N GLY A 180 -15.42 -7.08 -10.88
CA GLY A 180 -16.16 -8.01 -10.04
C GLY A 180 -17.59 -7.53 -9.76
N ALA A 181 -17.76 -6.24 -9.47
CA ALA A 181 -19.07 -5.62 -9.29
C ALA A 181 -19.92 -5.71 -10.56
N LEU A 182 -19.33 -5.41 -11.73
CA LEU A 182 -19.99 -5.56 -13.02
C LEU A 182 -20.38 -7.01 -13.29
N ALA A 183 -19.48 -7.97 -13.04
CA ALA A 183 -19.77 -9.39 -13.19
C ALA A 183 -20.94 -9.82 -12.28
N PHE A 184 -20.98 -9.36 -11.03
CA PHE A 184 -22.13 -9.58 -10.16
C PHE A 184 -23.43 -9.05 -10.78
N LEU A 185 -23.43 -7.82 -11.33
CA LEU A 185 -24.62 -7.26 -11.97
C LEU A 185 -25.07 -8.09 -13.19
N ILE A 186 -24.15 -8.61 -13.99
CA ILE A 186 -24.44 -9.43 -15.16
C ILE A 186 -25.02 -10.79 -14.75
N PHE A 187 -24.43 -11.45 -13.75
CA PHE A 187 -24.82 -12.82 -13.37
C PHE A 187 -25.98 -12.87 -12.38
N ASP A 188 -26.25 -11.80 -11.62
CA ASP A 188 -27.38 -11.69 -10.70
C ASP A 188 -28.66 -11.25 -11.42
N ALA A 189 -29.79 -11.92 -11.16
CA ALA A 189 -31.06 -11.61 -11.82
C ALA A 189 -31.59 -10.20 -11.48
N ARG A 190 -31.44 -9.73 -10.23
CA ARG A 190 -31.80 -8.36 -9.87
C ARG A 190 -30.77 -7.36 -10.41
N GLY A 191 -29.50 -7.72 -10.42
CA GLY A 191 -28.42 -6.96 -11.05
C GLY A 191 -28.68 -6.66 -12.53
N ARG A 192 -29.09 -7.66 -13.32
CA ARG A 192 -29.39 -7.46 -14.75
C ARG A 192 -30.54 -6.47 -14.97
N ARG A 193 -31.56 -6.51 -14.11
CA ARG A 193 -32.64 -5.52 -14.15
C ARG A 193 -32.13 -4.12 -13.82
N ALA A 194 -31.18 -3.99 -12.90
CA ALA A 194 -30.55 -2.70 -12.61
C ALA A 194 -29.77 -2.15 -13.81
N LEU A 195 -29.09 -3.00 -14.59
CA LEU A 195 -28.38 -2.58 -15.82
C LEU A 195 -29.30 -1.98 -16.90
N ALA A 196 -30.60 -2.30 -16.87
CA ALA A 196 -31.61 -1.69 -17.73
C ALA A 196 -32.10 -0.32 -17.22
N SER A 197 -31.66 0.12 -16.03
CA SER A 197 -31.97 1.43 -15.45
C SER A 197 -30.80 2.40 -15.61
N ALA A 198 -31.04 3.71 -15.44
CA ALA A 198 -29.99 4.72 -15.51
C ALA A 198 -28.94 4.63 -14.38
N GLY A 199 -29.27 4.02 -13.24
CA GLY A 199 -28.45 4.03 -12.01
C GLY A 199 -26.99 3.58 -12.21
N PRO A 200 -26.73 2.35 -12.68
CA PRO A 200 -25.36 1.87 -12.92
C PRO A 200 -24.56 2.76 -13.88
N TRP A 201 -25.21 3.30 -14.92
CA TRP A 201 -24.55 4.16 -15.90
C TRP A 201 -24.20 5.53 -15.33
N VAL A 202 -25.07 6.10 -14.49
CA VAL A 202 -24.77 7.31 -13.71
C VAL A 202 -23.57 7.07 -12.78
N ALA A 203 -23.52 5.91 -12.10
CA ALA A 203 -22.38 5.54 -11.27
C ALA A 203 -21.09 5.44 -12.08
N CYS A 204 -21.12 4.79 -13.26
CA CYS A 204 -19.97 4.72 -14.17
C CYS A 204 -19.52 6.10 -14.64
N LEU A 205 -20.44 6.98 -15.01
CA LEU A 205 -20.12 8.35 -15.44
C LEU A 205 -19.45 9.13 -14.31
N ILE A 206 -19.99 9.07 -13.09
CA ILE A 206 -19.39 9.73 -11.93
C ILE A 206 -18.00 9.17 -11.63
N ALA A 207 -17.84 7.84 -11.63
CA ALA A 207 -16.54 7.21 -11.41
C ALA A 207 -15.50 7.66 -12.45
N LEU A 208 -15.92 7.78 -13.73
CA LEU A 208 -15.06 8.26 -14.81
C LEU A 208 -14.69 9.74 -14.65
N VAL A 209 -15.62 10.60 -14.23
CA VAL A 209 -15.36 12.02 -13.98
C VAL A 209 -14.37 12.18 -12.83
N VAL A 210 -14.59 11.47 -11.73
CA VAL A 210 -13.69 11.46 -10.56
C VAL A 210 -12.30 10.99 -10.93
N PHE A 211 -12.19 9.89 -11.71
CA PHE A 211 -10.92 9.33 -12.17
C PHE A 211 -10.28 10.08 -13.36
N SER A 212 -10.98 11.06 -13.93
CA SER A 212 -10.50 11.81 -15.10
C SER A 212 -9.17 12.54 -14.92
N PRO A 213 -8.80 13.09 -13.74
CA PRO A 213 -7.48 13.70 -13.51
C PRO A 213 -6.34 12.72 -13.83
N VAL A 214 -6.51 11.45 -13.46
CA VAL A 214 -5.52 10.39 -13.71
C VAL A 214 -5.39 10.09 -15.21
N LEU A 215 -6.52 10.05 -15.93
CA LEU A 215 -6.55 9.87 -17.37
C LEU A 215 -5.89 11.04 -18.11
N ILE A 216 -6.20 12.27 -17.70
CA ILE A 216 -5.62 13.49 -18.29
C ILE A 216 -4.12 13.53 -18.03
N TRP A 217 -3.68 13.29 -16.79
CA TRP A 217 -2.26 13.25 -16.45
C TRP A 217 -1.51 12.20 -17.27
N ASN A 218 -2.06 10.99 -17.42
CA ASN A 218 -1.44 9.95 -18.23
C ASN A 218 -1.37 10.37 -19.70
N ALA A 219 -2.43 10.95 -20.27
CA ALA A 219 -2.39 11.44 -21.65
C ALA A 219 -1.32 12.51 -21.88
N LEU A 220 -1.11 13.40 -20.89
CA LEU A 220 -0.06 14.42 -20.91
C LEU A 220 1.35 13.86 -20.69
N ASN A 221 1.47 12.69 -20.05
CA ASN A 221 2.73 12.02 -19.73
C ASN A 221 2.91 10.71 -20.52
N HIS A 222 2.45 10.68 -21.77
CA HIS A 222 2.66 9.54 -22.69
C HIS A 222 2.23 8.17 -22.14
N TRP A 223 1.16 8.15 -21.35
CA TRP A 223 0.61 6.96 -20.69
C TRP A 223 1.60 6.25 -19.75
N ALA A 224 2.52 7.02 -19.15
CA ALA A 224 3.61 6.50 -18.32
C ALA A 224 3.14 5.52 -17.23
N SER A 225 2.12 5.87 -16.43
CA SER A 225 1.65 5.00 -15.35
C SER A 225 1.05 3.71 -15.86
N PHE A 226 0.18 3.78 -16.87
CA PHE A 226 -0.45 2.57 -17.43
C PHE A 226 0.57 1.68 -18.14
N GLY A 227 1.55 2.27 -18.81
CA GLY A 227 2.70 1.56 -19.37
C GLY A 227 3.50 0.83 -18.29
N TYR A 228 3.80 1.51 -17.18
CA TYR A 228 4.49 0.93 -16.02
C TYR A 228 3.70 -0.25 -15.42
N GLN A 229 2.40 -0.09 -15.15
CA GLN A 229 1.56 -1.17 -14.60
C GLN A 229 1.45 -2.35 -15.58
N GLY A 230 1.26 -2.07 -16.87
CA GLY A 230 1.18 -3.09 -17.93
C GLY A 230 2.48 -3.87 -18.07
N ALA A 231 3.63 -3.21 -18.00
CA ALA A 231 4.95 -3.85 -18.08
C ALA A 231 5.16 -4.90 -16.96
N ARG A 232 4.47 -4.78 -15.81
CA ARG A 232 4.54 -5.78 -14.72
C ARG A 232 3.84 -7.09 -15.06
N ALA A 233 2.90 -7.08 -16.00
CA ALA A 233 2.21 -8.27 -16.51
C ALA A 233 2.96 -8.95 -17.68
N THR A 234 4.06 -8.35 -18.16
CA THR A 234 4.86 -8.86 -19.30
C THR A 234 5.99 -9.80 -18.85
N GLY A 235 6.58 -10.53 -19.81
CA GLY A 235 7.66 -11.49 -19.58
C GLY A 235 7.17 -12.94 -19.62
N PHE A 236 6.67 -13.34 -20.78
CA PHE A 236 6.01 -14.64 -21.00
C PHE A 236 6.94 -15.83 -20.70
N GLY A 237 6.56 -16.62 -19.71
CA GLY A 237 7.16 -17.92 -19.40
C GLY A 237 6.20 -18.73 -18.55
N ILE A 238 6.15 -20.05 -18.72
CA ILE A 238 5.25 -20.91 -17.95
C ILE A 238 5.93 -21.29 -16.62
N HIS A 239 5.32 -20.91 -15.51
CA HIS A 239 5.83 -21.14 -14.15
C HIS A 239 4.76 -21.82 -13.26
N PRO A 240 4.52 -23.13 -13.40
CA PRO A 240 3.37 -23.81 -12.78
C PRO A 240 3.34 -23.77 -11.25
N LEU A 241 4.50 -23.66 -10.60
CA LEU A 241 4.61 -23.65 -9.14
C LEU A 241 4.46 -22.26 -8.51
N ARG A 242 4.63 -21.18 -9.28
CA ARG A 242 4.58 -19.81 -8.74
C ARG A 242 3.23 -19.43 -8.13
N PRO A 243 2.06 -19.82 -8.69
CA PRO A 243 0.78 -19.55 -8.06
C PRO A 243 0.68 -20.12 -6.63
N PHE A 244 1.22 -21.32 -6.38
CA PHE A 244 1.22 -21.92 -5.04
C PHE A 244 2.11 -21.16 -4.06
N ILE A 245 3.25 -20.64 -4.52
CA ILE A 245 4.12 -19.77 -3.72
C ILE A 245 3.39 -18.46 -3.38
N VAL A 246 2.67 -17.89 -4.35
CA VAL A 246 1.85 -16.69 -4.15
C VAL A 246 0.75 -16.94 -3.12
N TRP A 247 -0.01 -18.03 -3.24
CA TRP A 247 -1.04 -18.40 -2.27
C TRP A 247 -0.48 -18.66 -0.88
N LEU A 248 0.69 -19.29 -0.77
CA LEU A 248 1.35 -19.47 0.52
C LEU A 248 1.75 -18.12 1.13
N GLY A 249 2.29 -17.21 0.32
CA GLY A 249 2.62 -15.85 0.74
C GLY A 249 1.39 -15.06 1.17
N GLU A 250 0.30 -15.12 0.41
CA GLU A 250 -0.99 -14.50 0.73
C GLU A 250 -1.56 -15.06 2.04
N ALA A 251 -1.47 -16.38 2.25
CA ALA A 251 -1.90 -17.02 3.49
C ALA A 251 -1.10 -16.52 4.70
N VAL A 252 0.22 -16.33 4.56
CA VAL A 252 1.05 -15.73 5.63
C VAL A 252 0.67 -14.27 5.87
N PHE A 253 0.47 -13.49 4.81
CA PHE A 253 0.10 -12.07 4.89
C PHE A 253 -1.29 -11.85 5.51
N ILE A 254 -2.21 -12.78 5.33
CA ILE A 254 -3.58 -12.72 5.89
C ILE A 254 -3.73 -13.45 7.23
N ALA A 255 -2.76 -14.30 7.59
CA ALA A 255 -2.83 -15.37 8.58
C ALA A 255 -3.53 -16.65 8.04
N PRO A 256 -2.88 -17.83 8.08
CA PRO A 256 -3.40 -19.04 7.42
C PRO A 256 -4.80 -19.46 7.90
N TRP A 257 -5.11 -19.28 9.18
CA TRP A 257 -6.40 -19.65 9.74
C TRP A 257 -7.56 -18.72 9.30
N ILE A 258 -7.25 -17.52 8.81
CA ILE A 258 -8.19 -16.58 8.18
C ILE A 258 -8.29 -16.89 6.68
N PHE A 259 -7.14 -17.08 6.03
CA PHE A 259 -7.05 -17.33 4.58
C PHE A 259 -7.79 -18.59 4.13
N VAL A 260 -7.58 -19.73 4.81
CA VAL A 260 -8.18 -21.01 4.41
C VAL A 260 -9.72 -20.96 4.37
N PRO A 261 -10.43 -20.50 5.41
CA PRO A 261 -11.88 -20.37 5.34
C PRO A 261 -12.32 -19.30 4.31
N MET A 262 -11.56 -18.23 4.08
CA MET A 262 -11.88 -17.27 3.01
C MET A 262 -11.93 -17.94 1.63
N ILE A 263 -10.97 -18.81 1.31
CA ILE A 263 -10.99 -19.56 0.04
C ILE A 263 -12.20 -20.50 -0.04
N ALA A 264 -12.52 -21.21 1.03
CA ALA A 264 -13.69 -22.08 1.07
C ALA A 264 -15.01 -21.29 0.87
N LEU A 265 -15.10 -20.09 1.45
CA LEU A 265 -16.25 -19.19 1.32
C LEU A 265 -16.35 -18.59 -0.08
N LEU A 266 -15.22 -18.22 -0.69
CA LEU A 266 -15.15 -17.77 -2.08
C LEU A 266 -15.70 -18.84 -3.04
N ILE A 267 -15.20 -20.08 -2.93
CA ILE A 267 -15.69 -21.21 -3.73
C ILE A 267 -17.16 -21.49 -3.43
N GLY A 268 -17.54 -21.44 -2.15
CA GLY A 268 -18.92 -21.63 -1.69
C GLY A 268 -19.89 -20.62 -2.29
N GLY A 269 -19.47 -19.38 -2.47
CA GLY A 269 -20.29 -18.31 -3.05
C GLY A 269 -20.64 -18.50 -4.52
N PHE A 270 -19.89 -19.32 -5.26
CA PHE A 270 -20.21 -19.68 -6.66
C PHE A 270 -21.03 -20.97 -6.80
N ARG A 271 -21.37 -21.64 -5.70
CA ARG A 271 -22.23 -22.84 -5.76
C ARG A 271 -23.66 -22.50 -6.14
N ARG A 272 -24.36 -23.43 -6.79
CA ARG A 272 -25.73 -23.26 -7.31
C ARG A 272 -26.73 -22.68 -6.30
N HIS A 273 -26.61 -23.08 -5.04
CA HIS A 273 -27.52 -22.68 -3.95
C HIS A 273 -26.92 -21.62 -3.01
N ALA A 274 -25.85 -20.94 -3.42
CA ALA A 274 -25.27 -19.87 -2.61
C ALA A 274 -26.30 -18.75 -2.38
N GLU A 275 -26.22 -18.09 -1.23
CA GLU A 275 -27.04 -16.92 -0.98
C GLU A 275 -26.56 -15.73 -1.83
N ARG A 276 -27.46 -14.82 -2.20
CA ARG A 276 -27.13 -13.66 -3.05
C ARG A 276 -26.01 -12.79 -2.46
N ARG A 277 -26.01 -12.58 -1.14
CA ARG A 277 -24.97 -11.86 -0.41
C ARG A 277 -23.59 -12.54 -0.47
N ALA A 278 -23.54 -13.89 -0.48
CA ALA A 278 -22.29 -14.63 -0.64
C ALA A 278 -21.78 -14.53 -2.09
N ARG A 279 -22.68 -14.65 -3.09
CA ARG A 279 -22.36 -14.39 -4.51
C ARG A 279 -21.81 -12.99 -4.74
N PHE A 280 -22.45 -11.98 -4.14
CA PHE A 280 -22.03 -10.57 -4.23
C PHE A 280 -20.57 -10.41 -3.81
N LEU A 281 -20.22 -10.84 -2.60
CA LEU A 281 -18.85 -10.73 -2.08
C LEU A 281 -17.85 -11.57 -2.88
N SER A 282 -18.27 -12.75 -3.34
CA SER A 282 -17.40 -13.63 -4.12
C SER A 282 -17.05 -13.04 -5.49
N TRP A 283 -18.01 -12.38 -6.15
CA TRP A 283 -17.74 -11.67 -7.40
C TRP A 283 -16.81 -10.46 -7.20
N LEU A 284 -17.01 -9.68 -6.12
CA LEU A 284 -16.11 -8.58 -5.77
C LEU A 284 -14.69 -9.06 -5.42
N ALA A 285 -14.54 -10.31 -4.97
CA ALA A 285 -13.28 -10.89 -4.52
C ALA A 285 -12.50 -11.63 -5.63
N VAL A 286 -13.20 -12.36 -6.51
CA VAL A 286 -12.59 -13.40 -7.35
C VAL A 286 -11.60 -12.85 -8.36
N ILE A 287 -11.87 -11.69 -8.97
CA ILE A 287 -11.05 -11.17 -10.06
C ILE A 287 -9.64 -10.78 -9.58
N PRO A 288 -9.46 -9.97 -8.53
CA PRO A 288 -8.13 -9.72 -7.98
C PRO A 288 -7.36 -11.01 -7.63
N ILE A 289 -8.01 -11.94 -6.93
CA ILE A 289 -7.37 -13.18 -6.45
C ILE A 289 -6.91 -14.06 -7.62
N VAL A 290 -7.81 -14.33 -8.57
CA VAL A 290 -7.51 -15.19 -9.72
C VAL A 290 -6.53 -14.52 -10.66
N LEU A 291 -6.65 -13.21 -10.91
CA LEU A 291 -5.77 -12.51 -11.85
C LEU A 291 -4.31 -12.53 -11.38
N PHE A 292 -4.01 -12.18 -10.13
CA PHE A 292 -2.62 -12.19 -9.66
C PHE A 292 -2.04 -13.60 -9.56
N SER A 293 -2.87 -14.60 -9.28
CA SER A 293 -2.49 -16.01 -9.38
C SER A 293 -2.15 -16.41 -10.82
N ALA A 294 -2.95 -15.95 -11.78
CA ALA A 294 -2.74 -16.22 -13.20
C ALA A 294 -1.50 -15.49 -13.74
N ILE A 295 -1.29 -14.22 -13.36
CA ILE A 295 -0.07 -13.48 -13.68
C ILE A 295 1.16 -14.19 -13.11
N ALA A 296 1.10 -14.72 -11.90
CA ALA A 296 2.20 -15.48 -11.32
C ALA A 296 2.55 -16.74 -12.14
N PHE A 297 1.56 -17.35 -12.81
CA PHE A 297 1.78 -18.49 -13.69
C PHE A 297 2.53 -18.13 -14.97
N TRP A 298 2.28 -16.95 -15.58
CA TRP A 298 2.85 -16.60 -16.89
C TRP A 298 3.95 -15.53 -16.88
N SER A 299 4.05 -14.74 -15.81
CA SER A 299 4.99 -13.62 -15.71
C SER A 299 6.29 -14.06 -15.07
N SER A 300 7.39 -13.68 -15.71
CA SER A 300 8.73 -13.86 -15.16
C SER A 300 9.05 -12.86 -14.03
N ARG A 301 8.26 -11.76 -13.91
CA ARG A 301 8.43 -10.76 -12.84
C ARG A 301 7.88 -11.24 -11.49
N LYS A 302 8.44 -10.71 -10.40
CA LYS A 302 8.01 -11.02 -9.03
C LYS A 302 6.64 -10.41 -8.74
N ILE A 303 5.69 -11.26 -8.36
CA ILE A 303 4.37 -10.86 -7.87
C ILE A 303 4.44 -10.69 -6.36
N LEU A 304 3.96 -9.54 -5.87
CA LEU A 304 3.93 -9.25 -4.44
C LEU A 304 2.66 -9.84 -3.85
N PHE A 305 2.80 -10.58 -2.74
CA PHE A 305 1.70 -11.36 -2.15
C PHE A 305 0.53 -10.49 -1.69
N HIS A 306 0.75 -9.22 -1.38
CA HIS A 306 -0.32 -8.31 -0.96
C HIS A 306 -1.19 -7.80 -2.12
N TRP A 307 -0.84 -8.06 -3.38
CA TRP A 307 -1.57 -7.51 -4.53
C TRP A 307 -3.01 -8.00 -4.66
N ALA A 308 -3.29 -9.24 -4.24
CA ALA A 308 -4.63 -9.80 -4.21
C ALA A 308 -5.44 -9.41 -2.96
N ALA A 309 -4.84 -8.70 -1.99
CA ALA A 309 -5.49 -8.30 -0.74
C ALA A 309 -6.84 -7.59 -0.94
N PRO A 310 -7.05 -6.70 -1.93
CA PRO A 310 -8.36 -6.11 -2.19
C PRO A 310 -9.47 -7.13 -2.48
N GLY A 311 -9.14 -8.30 -3.02
CA GLY A 311 -10.09 -9.40 -3.19
C GLY A 311 -10.44 -10.07 -1.86
N TYR A 312 -9.43 -10.35 -1.03
CA TYR A 312 -9.63 -10.93 0.31
C TYR A 312 -10.37 -9.99 1.26
N LEU A 313 -10.18 -8.66 1.11
CA LEU A 313 -10.91 -7.63 1.85
C LEU A 313 -12.43 -7.83 1.73
N MET A 314 -12.91 -8.19 0.54
CA MET A 314 -14.33 -8.42 0.27
C MET A 314 -14.88 -9.69 0.92
N LEU A 315 -14.02 -10.59 1.43
CA LEU A 315 -14.45 -11.86 2.04
C LEU A 315 -14.59 -11.78 3.58
N PHE A 316 -14.11 -10.71 4.24
CA PHE A 316 -14.28 -10.53 5.68
C PHE A 316 -15.74 -10.59 6.17
N PRO A 317 -16.75 -10.01 5.46
CA PRO A 317 -18.13 -10.13 5.91
C PRO A 317 -18.65 -11.58 5.93
N ALA A 318 -18.30 -12.37 4.91
CA ALA A 318 -18.67 -13.79 4.84
C ALA A 318 -17.93 -14.62 5.89
N LEU A 319 -16.66 -14.29 6.16
CA LEU A 319 -15.88 -14.91 7.25
C LEU A 319 -16.51 -14.61 8.62
N GLY A 320 -16.99 -13.37 8.81
CA GLY A 320 -17.70 -12.97 10.02
C GLY A 320 -18.99 -13.77 10.23
N ASP A 321 -19.77 -14.00 9.17
CA ASP A 321 -20.97 -14.83 9.22
C ASP A 321 -20.64 -16.28 9.59
N TRP A 322 -19.63 -16.86 8.93
CA TRP A 322 -19.13 -18.21 9.21
C TRP A 322 -18.72 -18.38 10.68
N ALA A 323 -17.94 -17.44 11.22
CA ALA A 323 -17.53 -17.46 12.62
C ALA A 323 -18.72 -17.29 13.58
N SER A 324 -19.71 -16.47 13.20
CA SER A 324 -20.88 -16.21 14.04
C SER A 324 -21.80 -17.42 14.20
N ARG A 325 -21.91 -18.25 13.16
CA ARG A 325 -22.73 -19.47 13.10
C ARG A 325 -22.07 -20.72 13.67
N ALA A 326 -20.78 -20.64 14.02
CA ALA A 326 -20.06 -21.74 14.66
C ALA A 326 -20.74 -22.17 15.97
N THR A 327 -20.66 -23.47 16.30
CA THR A 327 -21.13 -24.02 17.58
C THR A 327 -20.46 -23.29 18.74
N GLU A 328 -21.08 -23.27 19.92
CA GLU A 328 -20.53 -22.57 21.09
C GLU A 328 -19.07 -22.98 21.40
N ARG A 329 -18.77 -24.29 21.33
CA ARG A 329 -17.42 -24.82 21.53
C ARG A 329 -16.44 -24.35 20.46
N ALA A 330 -16.82 -24.39 19.18
CA ALA A 330 -15.98 -23.94 18.09
C ALA A 330 -15.75 -22.42 18.14
N ARG A 331 -16.80 -21.65 18.46
CA ARG A 331 -16.74 -20.21 18.63
C ARG A 331 -15.80 -19.78 19.76
N ARG A 332 -15.80 -20.49 20.90
CA ARG A 332 -14.82 -20.27 21.98
C ARG A 332 -13.38 -20.52 21.52
N ARG A 333 -13.15 -21.58 20.73
CA ARG A 333 -11.83 -21.86 20.13
C ARG A 333 -11.42 -20.76 19.16
N LEU A 334 -12.32 -20.32 18.28
CA LEU A 334 -12.07 -19.20 17.37
C LEU A 334 -11.75 -17.92 18.13
N ALA A 335 -12.48 -17.62 19.20
CA ALA A 335 -12.18 -16.47 20.05
C ALA A 335 -10.77 -16.56 20.65
N MET A 336 -10.35 -17.73 21.14
CA MET A 336 -8.99 -17.93 21.66
C MET A 336 -7.93 -17.73 20.56
N VAL A 337 -8.15 -18.26 19.35
CA VAL A 337 -7.23 -18.07 18.22
C VAL A 337 -7.15 -16.59 17.81
N VAL A 338 -8.27 -15.88 17.82
CA VAL A 338 -8.34 -14.43 17.57
C VAL A 338 -7.55 -13.65 18.60
N TRP A 339 -7.76 -13.92 19.90
CA TRP A 339 -7.00 -13.28 20.97
C TRP A 339 -5.51 -13.62 20.91
N ALA A 340 -5.15 -14.87 20.61
CA ALA A 340 -3.75 -15.27 20.45
C ALA A 340 -3.09 -14.56 19.26
N THR A 341 -3.78 -14.46 18.12
CA THR A 341 -3.29 -13.74 16.93
C THR A 341 -3.13 -12.24 17.26
N ALA A 342 -4.13 -11.63 17.89
CA ALA A 342 -4.06 -10.23 18.32
C ALA A 342 -2.88 -10.00 19.30
N ALA A 343 -2.69 -10.90 20.26
CA ALA A 343 -1.59 -10.82 21.23
C ALA A 343 -0.23 -10.95 20.54
N VAL A 344 -0.05 -11.89 19.61
CA VAL A 344 1.19 -12.07 18.85
C VAL A 344 1.49 -10.84 18.00
N LEU A 345 0.51 -10.29 17.28
CA LEU A 345 0.71 -9.09 16.47
C LEU A 345 1.03 -7.87 17.33
N THR A 346 0.30 -7.68 18.43
CA THR A 346 0.54 -6.58 19.37
C THR A 346 1.92 -6.71 20.01
N ALA A 347 2.31 -7.91 20.46
CA ALA A 347 3.63 -8.17 21.01
C ALA A 347 4.74 -7.96 19.97
N SER A 348 4.52 -8.32 18.71
CA SER A 348 5.48 -8.09 17.62
C SER A 348 5.67 -6.59 17.36
N VAL A 349 4.58 -5.83 17.31
CA VAL A 349 4.61 -4.36 17.16
C VAL A 349 5.31 -3.69 18.34
N ILE A 350 4.99 -4.10 19.58
CA ILE A 350 5.65 -3.59 20.79
C ILE A 350 7.14 -3.96 20.79
N PHE A 351 7.49 -5.19 20.42
CA PHE A 351 8.87 -5.64 20.33
C PHE A 351 9.66 -4.82 19.31
N ILE A 352 9.13 -4.64 18.09
CA ILE A 352 9.77 -3.82 17.05
C ILE A 352 9.97 -2.38 17.57
N GLY A 353 8.93 -1.77 18.12
CA GLY A 353 9.04 -0.42 18.67
C GLY A 353 10.05 -0.33 19.82
N ALA A 354 10.06 -1.30 20.73
CA ALA A 354 10.98 -1.31 21.86
C ALA A 354 12.43 -1.55 21.42
N GLU A 355 12.67 -2.45 20.46
CA GLU A 355 14.00 -2.68 19.90
C GLU A 355 14.52 -1.43 19.20
N LEU A 356 13.69 -0.78 18.37
CA LEU A 356 14.09 0.44 17.67
C LEU A 356 14.38 1.60 18.62
N ASN A 357 13.60 1.80 19.69
CA ASN A 357 13.76 2.97 20.54
C ASN A 357 14.74 2.76 21.70
N PHE A 358 14.87 1.53 22.20
CA PHE A 358 15.63 1.24 23.42
C PHE A 358 16.72 0.18 23.25
N GLY A 359 16.80 -0.51 22.11
CA GLY A 359 17.79 -1.57 21.88
C GLY A 359 17.72 -2.69 22.92
N ILE A 360 16.50 -3.18 23.18
CA ILE A 360 16.21 -4.14 24.26
C ILE A 360 16.91 -5.50 24.08
N VAL A 361 17.38 -5.82 22.87
CA VAL A 361 18.22 -6.98 22.57
C VAL A 361 19.66 -6.51 22.29
N PRO A 362 20.56 -6.52 23.30
CA PRO A 362 21.94 -6.11 23.13
C PRO A 362 22.63 -6.92 22.04
N GLY A 363 23.12 -6.25 21.00
CA GLY A 363 23.80 -6.96 19.92
C GLY A 363 22.89 -7.43 18.77
N PHE A 364 21.59 -7.14 18.77
CA PHE A 364 20.65 -7.55 17.71
C PHE A 364 21.18 -7.26 16.29
N ASN A 365 21.63 -6.03 16.04
CA ASN A 365 22.19 -5.64 14.74
C ASN A 365 23.48 -6.39 14.35
N ARG A 366 24.20 -7.02 15.28
CA ARG A 366 25.39 -7.84 14.98
C ARG A 366 25.04 -9.20 14.39
N LEU A 367 23.78 -9.62 14.48
CA LEU A 367 23.29 -10.84 13.85
C LEU A 367 23.19 -10.71 12.32
N PHE A 368 23.30 -9.47 11.81
CA PHE A 368 23.18 -9.15 10.40
C PHE A 368 24.47 -8.52 9.89
N GLY A 369 24.84 -8.82 8.65
CA GLY A 369 25.94 -8.11 7.98
C GLY A 369 25.60 -6.63 7.76
N LEU A 370 26.63 -5.82 7.49
CA LEU A 370 26.46 -4.42 7.07
C LEU A 370 25.48 -4.33 5.89
N GLY A 371 24.50 -3.42 5.97
CA GLY A 371 23.46 -3.25 4.97
C GLY A 371 22.31 -4.27 5.04
N HIS A 372 22.36 -5.26 5.94
CA HIS A 372 21.37 -6.33 6.03
C HIS A 372 20.52 -6.30 7.31
N SER A 373 20.76 -5.35 8.22
CA SER A 373 19.92 -5.20 9.41
C SER A 373 18.46 -4.87 9.00
N PRO A 374 17.45 -5.53 9.61
CA PRO A 374 16.05 -5.20 9.36
C PRO A 374 15.69 -3.79 9.86
N GLU A 375 16.46 -3.21 10.79
CA GLU A 375 16.22 -1.84 11.27
C GLU A 375 16.37 -0.80 10.16
N LEU A 376 17.25 -1.04 9.18
CA LEU A 376 17.45 -0.13 8.04
C LEU A 376 16.15 0.17 7.28
N GLN A 377 15.20 -0.78 7.31
CA GLN A 377 13.91 -0.60 6.65
C GLN A 377 13.02 0.40 7.38
N VAL A 378 13.14 0.51 8.70
CA VAL A 378 12.17 1.18 9.59
C VAL A 378 12.75 2.35 10.39
N ILE A 379 14.02 2.72 10.15
CA ILE A 379 14.62 3.95 10.67
C ILE A 379 14.72 5.05 9.61
N ASP A 380 14.70 6.30 10.05
CA ASP A 380 15.03 7.45 9.23
C ASP A 380 16.55 7.58 9.08
N TRP A 381 17.04 7.87 7.87
CA TRP A 381 18.48 8.01 7.60
C TRP A 381 19.04 9.40 8.00
N ARG A 382 18.66 9.91 9.18
CA ARG A 382 19.05 11.27 9.66
C ARG A 382 20.57 11.47 9.77
N SER A 383 21.31 10.38 10.00
CA SER A 383 22.77 10.37 9.99
C SER A 383 23.36 10.76 8.63
N PHE A 384 22.64 10.50 7.52
CA PHE A 384 23.02 10.93 6.18
C PHE A 384 23.06 12.47 6.08
N ARG A 385 21.96 13.15 6.43
CA ARG A 385 21.90 14.61 6.46
C ARG A 385 22.92 15.20 7.42
N THR A 386 23.09 14.60 8.60
CA THR A 386 24.07 15.05 9.60
C THR A 386 25.51 14.97 9.04
N ALA A 387 25.82 13.92 8.29
CA ALA A 387 27.12 13.77 7.64
C ALA A 387 27.37 14.86 6.60
N LEU A 388 26.39 15.20 5.77
CA LEU A 388 26.52 16.25 4.75
C LEU A 388 26.63 17.65 5.36
N ILE A 389 25.87 17.96 6.40
CA ILE A 389 26.00 19.24 7.12
C ILE A 389 27.42 19.40 7.67
N ARG A 390 27.97 18.35 8.32
CA ARG A 390 29.32 18.40 8.89
C ARG A 390 30.42 18.58 7.84
N ARG A 391 30.19 18.12 6.61
CA ARG A 391 31.12 18.28 5.49
C ARG A 391 31.02 19.64 4.80
N GLY A 392 30.01 20.44 5.15
CA GLY A 392 29.70 21.68 4.42
C GLY A 392 29.13 21.42 3.03
N ASP A 393 28.71 20.18 2.76
CA ASP A 393 28.21 19.76 1.45
C ASP A 393 26.90 20.51 1.13
N LEU A 394 25.92 20.52 2.04
CA LEU A 394 24.64 21.22 1.82
C LEU A 394 24.73 22.75 1.74
N ALA A 395 25.91 23.34 1.95
CA ALA A 395 26.12 24.79 1.79
C ALA A 395 26.59 25.18 0.38
N LYS A 396 26.93 24.20 -0.46
CA LYS A 396 27.35 24.45 -1.85
C LYS A 396 26.12 24.78 -2.70
N PRO A 397 26.13 25.90 -3.44
CA PRO A 397 25.12 26.11 -4.48
C PRO A 397 25.24 25.00 -5.53
N ASP A 398 24.13 24.69 -6.20
CA ASP A 398 24.10 23.77 -7.34
C ASP A 398 24.56 22.33 -7.02
N MET A 399 24.31 21.86 -5.79
CA MET A 399 24.56 20.46 -5.42
C MET A 399 23.29 19.64 -5.28
N ALA A 400 23.25 18.51 -6.00
CA ALA A 400 22.21 17.50 -5.92
C ALA A 400 22.76 16.15 -5.47
N VAL A 401 21.87 15.25 -5.06
CA VAL A 401 22.22 13.88 -4.65
C VAL A 401 21.60 12.88 -5.61
N ALA A 402 22.40 11.93 -6.10
CA ALA A 402 21.90 10.85 -6.95
C ALA A 402 22.02 9.50 -6.23
N ALA A 403 20.96 8.70 -6.23
CA ALA A 403 21.03 7.29 -5.87
C ALA A 403 20.92 6.42 -7.13
N LEU A 404 21.34 5.16 -7.05
CA LEU A 404 21.18 4.23 -8.18
C LEU A 404 19.82 3.53 -8.17
N ARG A 405 19.08 3.56 -7.05
CA ARG A 405 17.76 2.94 -6.93
C ARG A 405 16.77 3.90 -6.32
N TRP A 406 15.53 3.91 -6.81
CA TRP A 406 14.47 4.80 -6.34
C TRP A 406 14.19 4.69 -4.83
N PHE A 407 14.36 3.50 -4.27
CA PHE A 407 14.05 3.27 -2.87
C PHE A 407 15.16 3.74 -1.91
N ASP A 408 16.42 3.75 -2.37
CA ASP A 408 17.51 4.42 -1.65
C ASP A 408 17.36 5.94 -1.78
N ALA A 409 17.01 6.43 -2.98
CA ALA A 409 16.67 7.84 -3.19
C ALA A 409 15.54 8.29 -2.25
N GLY A 410 14.50 7.49 -2.05
CA GLY A 410 13.43 7.79 -1.10
C GLY A 410 13.93 7.98 0.34
N LYS A 411 14.79 7.07 0.83
CA LYS A 411 15.41 7.20 2.17
C LYS A 411 16.30 8.43 2.29
N ILE A 412 17.10 8.70 1.26
CA ILE A 412 18.01 9.85 1.19
C ILE A 412 17.22 11.16 1.11
N ALA A 413 16.27 11.28 0.19
CA ALA A 413 15.44 12.46 0.00
C ALA A 413 14.64 12.79 1.25
N TYR A 414 14.02 11.80 1.90
CA TYR A 414 13.35 12.03 3.18
C TYR A 414 14.32 12.54 4.26
N ALA A 415 15.54 12.01 4.31
CA ALA A 415 16.53 12.46 5.27
C ALA A 415 17.01 13.90 5.00
N LEU A 416 17.09 14.32 3.74
CA LEU A 416 17.58 15.63 3.31
C LEU A 416 16.52 16.73 3.38
N GLY A 417 15.26 16.37 3.14
CA GLY A 417 14.14 17.31 3.02
C GLY A 417 13.96 17.82 1.58
N PRO A 418 12.91 18.62 1.34
CA PRO A 418 12.48 19.03 0.00
C PRO A 418 13.43 20.02 -0.70
N ASP A 419 14.33 20.67 0.05
CA ASP A 419 15.20 21.73 -0.46
C ASP A 419 16.43 21.19 -1.20
N VAL A 420 16.76 19.91 -1.04
CA VAL A 420 17.92 19.29 -1.70
C VAL A 420 17.41 18.42 -2.85
N PRO A 421 17.77 18.72 -4.12
CA PRO A 421 17.35 17.90 -5.24
C PRO A 421 17.93 16.49 -5.11
N VAL A 422 17.05 15.47 -5.22
CA VAL A 422 17.44 14.07 -5.23
C VAL A 422 16.93 13.40 -6.49
N THR A 423 17.82 12.69 -7.19
CA THR A 423 17.48 11.98 -8.43
C THR A 423 17.90 10.51 -8.39
N VAL A 424 17.50 9.77 -9.43
CA VAL A 424 17.81 8.35 -9.61
C VAL A 424 18.53 8.16 -10.95
N PHE A 425 19.73 7.61 -10.91
CA PHE A 425 20.55 7.41 -12.11
C PHE A 425 20.32 6.08 -12.81
N GLU A 426 19.96 5.00 -12.10
CA GLU A 426 19.79 3.67 -12.70
C GLU A 426 18.37 3.11 -12.53
N GLY A 427 18.08 2.10 -13.35
CA GLY A 427 16.82 1.37 -13.30
C GLY A 427 15.60 2.28 -13.51
N ASP A 428 14.52 1.91 -12.83
CA ASP A 428 13.27 2.66 -12.85
C ASP A 428 13.30 3.79 -11.83
N LYS A 429 13.28 5.02 -12.34
CA LYS A 429 13.38 6.26 -11.56
C LYS A 429 12.11 6.56 -10.75
N HIS A 430 10.99 5.89 -11.08
CA HIS A 430 9.69 6.18 -10.49
C HIS A 430 9.36 7.70 -10.54
N GLU A 431 8.68 8.25 -9.54
CA GLU A 431 8.29 9.66 -9.51
C GLU A 431 9.48 10.63 -9.55
N PHE A 432 10.67 10.23 -9.08
CA PHE A 432 11.88 11.06 -9.22
C PHE A 432 12.24 11.34 -10.68
N GLY A 433 11.84 10.47 -11.61
CA GLY A 433 12.00 10.70 -13.05
C GLY A 433 11.12 11.82 -13.61
N ILE A 434 10.16 12.32 -12.83
CA ILE A 434 9.26 13.42 -13.18
C ILE A 434 9.60 14.66 -12.36
N THR A 435 9.82 14.51 -11.05
CA THR A 435 10.03 15.64 -10.14
C THR A 435 11.46 16.18 -10.14
N THR A 436 12.46 15.33 -10.31
CA THR A 436 13.88 15.73 -10.41
C THR A 436 14.58 14.85 -11.44
N PRO A 437 14.19 14.95 -12.72
CA PRO A 437 14.76 14.10 -13.74
C PRO A 437 16.26 14.40 -13.92
N PRO A 438 17.13 13.39 -14.16
CA PRO A 438 18.57 13.62 -14.26
C PRO A 438 19.00 14.69 -15.26
N GLN A 439 18.26 14.88 -16.37
CA GLN A 439 18.58 15.93 -17.34
C GLN A 439 18.38 17.36 -16.82
N SER A 440 17.60 17.58 -15.76
CA SER A 440 17.42 18.91 -15.18
C SER A 440 18.62 19.36 -14.33
N LEU A 441 19.57 18.47 -14.07
CA LEU A 441 20.75 18.71 -13.24
C LEU A 441 22.04 18.84 -14.06
N ILE A 442 21.93 19.02 -15.38
CA ILE A 442 23.11 19.26 -16.24
C ILE A 442 23.75 20.58 -15.81
N GLY A 443 25.05 20.55 -15.52
CA GLY A 443 25.82 21.67 -14.98
C GLY A 443 26.00 21.63 -13.46
N ASP A 444 25.22 20.82 -12.75
CA ASP A 444 25.28 20.73 -11.28
C ASP A 444 26.41 19.80 -10.81
N ASP A 445 26.83 19.99 -9.57
CA ASP A 445 27.65 19.04 -8.83
C ASP A 445 26.74 17.95 -8.25
N ILE A 446 27.11 16.68 -8.44
CA ILE A 446 26.30 15.54 -8.02
C ILE A 446 27.07 14.68 -7.03
N LEU A 447 26.50 14.53 -5.84
CA LEU A 447 26.96 13.55 -4.87
C LEU A 447 26.22 12.23 -5.11
N ILE A 448 26.93 11.21 -5.59
CA ILE A 448 26.37 9.91 -5.97
C ILE A 448 26.51 8.95 -4.80
N ALA A 449 25.39 8.43 -4.30
CA ALA A 449 25.35 7.28 -3.40
C ALA A 449 25.61 6.01 -4.23
N ALA A 450 26.86 5.55 -4.24
CA ALA A 450 27.36 4.48 -5.08
C ALA A 450 26.99 3.09 -4.52
N MET A 451 25.69 2.81 -4.45
CA MET A 451 25.15 1.51 -4.08
C MET A 451 23.87 1.18 -4.87
N PRO A 452 23.63 -0.09 -5.21
CA PRO A 452 24.43 -1.27 -4.88
C PRO A 452 25.57 -1.48 -5.90
N GLY A 453 26.59 -2.23 -5.50
CA GLY A 453 27.68 -2.62 -6.40
C GLY A 453 29.05 -2.17 -5.89
N ASP A 454 30.04 -2.25 -6.77
CA ASP A 454 31.41 -1.84 -6.51
C ASP A 454 31.62 -0.36 -6.86
N GLU A 455 32.24 0.40 -5.96
CA GLU A 455 32.46 1.84 -6.13
C GLU A 455 33.32 2.16 -7.37
N ALA A 456 34.32 1.33 -7.68
CA ALA A 456 35.20 1.57 -8.83
C ALA A 456 34.47 1.32 -10.15
N ASP A 457 33.61 0.29 -10.21
CA ASP A 457 32.77 0.03 -11.38
C ASP A 457 31.77 1.16 -11.63
N ILE A 458 31.13 1.65 -10.56
CA ILE A 458 30.20 2.79 -10.60
C ILE A 458 30.95 4.05 -11.06
N MET A 459 32.13 4.33 -10.50
CA MET A 459 32.97 5.45 -10.91
C MET A 459 33.34 5.37 -12.39
N LYS A 460 33.77 4.21 -12.87
CA LYS A 460 34.11 3.99 -14.29
C LYS A 460 32.89 4.23 -15.21
N ARG A 461 31.71 3.80 -14.78
CA ARG A 461 30.45 3.99 -15.53
C ARG A 461 30.07 5.47 -15.65
N TYR A 462 30.23 6.24 -14.58
CA TYR A 462 29.80 7.64 -14.53
C TYR A 462 30.88 8.66 -14.88
N ALA A 463 32.17 8.30 -14.86
CA ALA A 463 33.26 9.23 -15.20
C ALA A 463 33.07 9.98 -16.54
N PRO A 464 32.60 9.35 -17.64
CA PRO A 464 32.39 10.06 -18.91
C PRO A 464 31.22 11.07 -18.89
N ARG A 465 30.43 11.11 -17.82
CA ARG A 465 29.23 11.93 -17.69
C ARG A 465 29.48 13.26 -16.98
N PHE A 466 30.64 13.41 -16.35
CA PHE A 466 31.03 14.58 -15.56
C PHE A 466 32.30 15.18 -16.12
N ARG A 467 32.54 16.47 -15.84
CA ARG A 467 33.85 17.08 -16.13
C ARG A 467 34.96 16.40 -15.34
N THR A 468 34.71 16.14 -14.06
CA THR A 468 35.57 15.34 -13.19
C THR A 468 34.72 14.54 -12.20
N ILE A 469 35.19 13.36 -11.80
CA ILE A 469 34.55 12.57 -10.74
C ILE A 469 35.64 12.11 -9.77
N THR A 470 35.35 12.17 -8.48
CA THR A 470 36.29 11.76 -7.41
C THR A 470 35.60 10.91 -6.37
N VAL A 471 36.37 10.06 -5.69
CA VAL A 471 35.88 9.32 -4.52
C VAL A 471 35.72 10.30 -3.37
N ALA A 472 34.52 10.34 -2.81
CA ALA A 472 34.20 11.11 -1.62
C ALA A 472 34.19 10.20 -0.38
N LYS A 473 34.27 10.78 0.81
CA LYS A 473 34.24 9.99 2.05
C LYS A 473 32.90 9.23 2.14
N PRO A 474 32.87 7.93 2.49
CA PRO A 474 31.61 7.20 2.63
C PRO A 474 30.75 7.77 3.76
N ILE A 475 29.43 7.59 3.69
CA ILE A 475 28.48 8.05 4.70
C ILE A 475 27.93 6.86 5.47
N ASP A 476 28.05 6.90 6.79
CA ASP A 476 27.52 5.86 7.66
C ASP A 476 26.07 6.18 8.05
N ILE A 477 25.17 5.24 7.76
CA ILE A 477 23.83 5.22 8.34
C ILE A 477 23.94 4.58 9.71
N THR A 478 23.74 5.40 10.74
CA THR A 478 23.87 5.00 12.13
C THR A 478 22.55 4.97 12.89
N HIS A 479 22.45 4.05 13.84
CA HIS A 479 21.36 3.93 14.80
C HIS A 479 21.91 3.45 16.15
N HIS A 480 21.53 4.09 17.26
CA HIS A 480 22.10 3.85 18.60
C HIS A 480 23.63 3.80 18.63
N GLY A 481 24.28 4.73 17.91
CA GLY A 481 25.74 4.82 17.83
C GLY A 481 26.43 3.71 17.04
N ARG A 482 25.67 2.82 16.37
CA ARG A 482 26.21 1.74 15.54
C ARG A 482 26.01 2.04 14.06
N VAL A 483 27.00 1.68 13.24
CA VAL A 483 26.88 1.72 11.78
C VAL A 483 26.08 0.51 11.32
N LEU A 484 24.94 0.75 10.68
CA LEU A 484 24.10 -0.30 10.11
C LEU A 484 24.37 -0.49 8.61
N LEU A 485 24.71 0.59 7.93
CA LEU A 485 25.05 0.62 6.51
C LEU A 485 26.13 1.68 6.30
N GLN A 486 27.12 1.39 5.47
CA GLN A 486 28.09 2.37 4.99
C GLN A 486 27.85 2.56 3.50
N ILE A 487 27.59 3.78 3.09
CA ILE A 487 27.25 4.15 1.71
C ILE A 487 28.52 4.72 1.06
N PRO A 488 29.11 4.04 0.07
CA PRO A 488 30.19 4.61 -0.75
C PRO A 488 29.68 5.85 -1.50
N MET A 489 30.51 6.87 -1.63
CA MET A 489 30.10 8.16 -2.19
C MET A 489 31.08 8.59 -3.28
N LEU A 490 30.55 9.07 -4.40
CA LEU A 490 31.33 9.74 -5.44
C LEU A 490 30.87 11.19 -5.57
N LEU A 491 31.80 12.11 -5.83
CA LEU A 491 31.48 13.50 -6.16
C LEU A 491 31.82 13.74 -7.62
N GLY A 492 30.78 13.90 -8.44
CA GLY A 492 30.90 14.35 -9.82
C GLY A 492 30.74 15.86 -9.89
N HIS A 493 31.66 16.53 -10.56
CA HIS A 493 31.58 17.97 -10.81
C HIS A 493 31.10 18.24 -12.23
N ASP A 494 30.16 19.18 -12.37
CA ASP A 494 29.62 19.65 -13.65
C ASP A 494 29.10 18.48 -14.51
N LEU A 495 27.86 18.05 -14.25
CA LEU A 495 27.19 16.98 -15.01
C LEU A 495 27.02 17.39 -16.48
N GLN A 496 27.75 16.73 -17.38
CA GLN A 496 27.78 17.05 -18.82
C GLN A 496 26.72 16.29 -19.63
N SER A 497 26.38 15.08 -19.21
CA SER A 497 25.31 14.30 -19.82
C SER A 497 24.67 13.37 -18.80
N TRP A 498 23.39 13.08 -18.96
CA TRP A 498 22.65 12.26 -18.00
C TRP A 498 22.74 10.77 -18.33
N PRO A 499 22.58 9.88 -17.34
CA PRO A 499 22.56 8.45 -17.57
C PRO A 499 21.31 8.07 -18.37
N THR A 500 21.50 7.72 -19.63
CA THR A 500 20.47 7.05 -20.43
C THR A 500 20.44 5.58 -20.01
N PRO A 501 19.26 4.94 -19.85
CA PRO A 501 19.20 3.49 -19.79
C PRO A 501 19.96 2.97 -21.01
N GLU A 502 20.99 2.17 -20.80
CA GLU A 502 21.86 1.66 -21.87
C GLU A 502 20.99 1.08 -22.99
N GLY A 503 21.31 1.46 -24.23
CA GLY A 503 21.00 0.64 -25.40
C GLY A 503 21.91 -0.57 -25.42
#